data_AF-A0A0F9BET1-F1
#
_entry.id   AF-A0A0F9BET1-F1
#
_cell.length_a   1.000
_cell.length_b   1.000
_cell.length_c   1.000
_cell.angle_alpha   90.00
_cell.angle_beta   90.00
_cell.angle_gamma   90.00
#
_symmetry.space_group_name_H-M   'P 1'
#
loop_
_entity.id
_entity.type
_entity.pdbx_description
1 polymer ?
#
loop_
_entity_poly.entity_id
_entity_poly.type
_entity_poly.pdbx_seq_one_letter_code
_entity_poly.pdbx_strand_id
1 'polypeptide(L)' 'MSIFKSYDIRGIYNEEWNKELAYRIGFFLPSLLKADEILIGRDIRESSDEIFSYLSKGI' A
#
# COMPACT_ATOMS: atom_id res chain seq x y z
N MET A 1 7.01 -11.76 6.70
CA MET A 1 6.53 -12.46 5.48
C MET A 1 5.03 -12.77 5.51
N SER A 2 4.24 -12.36 6.51
CA SER A 2 2.84 -12.82 6.62
C SER A 2 1.90 -12.19 5.58
N ILE A 3 1.97 -10.89 5.33
CA ILE A 3 0.97 -10.21 4.48
C ILE A 3 1.25 -10.30 2.97
N PHE A 4 2.49 -10.55 2.57
CA PHE A 4 2.85 -10.71 1.15
C PHE A 4 2.49 -12.12 0.73
N LYS A 5 1.39 -12.25 -0.01
CA LYS A 5 0.94 -13.52 -0.57
C LYS A 5 1.47 -13.66 -1.99
N SER A 6 1.18 -14.79 -2.62
CA SER A 6 1.65 -15.10 -3.98
C SER A 6 1.21 -14.09 -5.05
N TYR A 7 0.06 -13.44 -4.85
CA TYR A 7 -0.56 -12.60 -5.87
C TYR A 7 -0.93 -11.19 -5.41
N ASP A 8 -0.92 -10.93 -4.10
CA ASP A 8 -1.37 -9.67 -3.51
C ASP A 8 -0.80 -9.47 -2.10
N ILE A 9 -1.07 -8.31 -1.53
CA ILE A 9 -0.77 -7.97 -0.14
C ILE A 9 -2.09 -8.03 0.64
N ARG A 10 -2.18 -8.94 1.60
CA ARG A 10 -3.40 -9.16 2.40
C ARG A 10 -3.05 -9.44 3.86
N GLY A 11 -3.71 -8.70 4.75
CA GLY A 11 -3.64 -8.91 6.19
C GLY A 11 -4.61 -7.98 6.93
N ILE A 12 -4.78 -8.23 8.23
CA ILE A 12 -5.60 -7.42 9.12
C ILE A 12 -4.89 -6.10 9.39
N TYR A 13 -5.53 -4.99 9.01
CA TYR A 13 -4.98 -3.64 9.17
C TYR A 13 -4.96 -3.23 10.65
N ASN A 14 -3.89 -2.56 11.07
CA ASN A 14 -3.49 -2.25 12.45
C ASN A 14 -3.10 -3.43 13.34
N GLU A 15 -3.09 -4.67 12.83
CA GLU A 15 -2.58 -5.84 13.56
C GLU A 15 -1.37 -6.46 12.85
N GLU A 16 -1.53 -6.81 11.57
CA GLU A 16 -0.47 -7.42 10.77
C GLU A 16 0.33 -6.37 10.00
N TRP A 17 -0.29 -5.24 9.68
CA TRP A 17 0.31 -4.14 8.94
C TRP A 17 -0.42 -2.82 9.18
N ASN A 18 0.22 -1.72 8.82
CA ASN A 18 -0.24 -0.37 9.15
C ASN A 18 0.17 0.64 8.07
N LYS A 19 -0.19 1.90 8.29
CA LYS A 19 0.09 3.04 7.42
C LYS A 19 1.58 3.24 7.12
N GLU A 20 2.47 2.94 8.07
CA GLU A 20 3.92 3.06 7.85
C GLU A 20 4.39 2.07 6.78
N LEU A 21 3.84 0.85 6.78
CA LEU A 21 4.14 -0.12 5.73
C LEU A 21 3.50 0.28 4.40
N ALA A 22 2.29 0.84 4.39
CA ALA A 22 1.67 1.37 3.18
C ALA A 22 2.53 2.45 2.50
N TYR A 23 3.06 3.40 3.29
CA TYR A 23 4.01 4.42 2.82
C TYR A 23 5.26 3.79 2.20
N ARG A 24 5.86 2.81 2.89
CA ARG A 24 7.07 2.14 2.38
C ARG A 24 6.81 1.38 1.08
N ILE A 25 5.66 0.72 0.95
CA ILE A 25 5.26 0.07 -0.32
C ILE A 25 5.20 1.13 -1.43
N GLY A 26 4.55 2.27 -1.18
CA GLY A 26 4.49 3.39 -2.12
C GLY A 26 5.88 3.85 -2.56
N PHE A 27 6.78 4.08 -1.60
CA PHE A 27 8.14 4.55 -1.84
C PHE A 27 8.98 3.65 -2.76
N PHE A 28 8.82 2.33 -2.65
CA PHE A 28 9.59 1.40 -3.48
C PHE A 28 8.93 1.12 -4.85
N LEU A 29 7.63 1.33 -4.99
CA LEU A 29 6.87 0.97 -6.20
C LEU A 29 7.40 1.63 -7.49
N PRO A 30 7.64 2.97 -7.55
CA PRO A 30 8.13 3.62 -8.78
C PRO A 30 9.44 3.02 -9.29
N SER A 31 10.39 2.79 -8.39
CA SER A 31 11.70 2.21 -8.73
C SER A 31 11.62 0.74 -9.18
N LEU A 32 10.72 -0.02 -8.54
CA LEU A 32 10.51 -1.44 -8.83
C LEU A 32 9.83 -1.61 -10.19
N LEU A 33 8.79 -0.83 -10.45
CA LEU A 33 8.00 -0.91 -11.68
C LEU A 33 8.59 -0.08 -12.84
N LYS A 34 9.54 0.81 -12.55
CA LYS A 34 10.09 1.80 -13.50
C LYS A 34 8.97 2.63 -14.15
N ALA A 35 8.10 3.16 -13.31
CA ALA A 35 6.92 3.92 -13.72
C ALA A 35 7.01 5.37 -13.20
N ASP A 36 6.72 6.33 -14.09
CA ASP A 36 6.68 7.76 -13.76
C ASP A 36 5.30 8.20 -13.24
N GLU A 37 4.25 7.44 -13.57
CA GLU A 37 2.87 7.68 -13.13
C GLU A 37 2.26 6.40 -12.56
N ILE A 38 1.60 6.51 -11.40
CA ILE A 38 0.91 5.40 -10.73
C ILE A 38 -0.53 5.82 -10.42
N LEU A 39 -1.48 5.07 -10.95
CA LEU A 39 -2.89 5.22 -10.62
C LEU A 39 -3.21 4.49 -9.32
N ILE A 40 -3.88 5.18 -8.40
CA ILE A 40 -4.24 4.62 -7.09
C ILE A 40 -5.76 4.62 -6.96
N GLY A 41 -6.32 3.45 -6.67
CA GLY A 41 -7.73 3.26 -6.36
C GLY A 41 -7.90 2.61 -4.99
N ARG A 42 -9.09 2.76 -4.40
CA ARG A 42 -9.43 2.17 -3.11
C ARG A 42 -10.89 1.71 -3.06
N ASP A 43 -11.19 0.77 -2.16
CA ASP A 43 -12.56 0.33 -1.89
C ASP A 43 -13.24 1.23 -0.82
N ILE A 44 -14.42 0.81 -0.37
CA ILE A 44 -15.27 1.55 0.58
C ILE A 44 -14.97 1.30 2.07
N ARG A 45 -13.87 0.62 2.43
CA ARG A 45 -13.54 0.36 3.84
C ARG A 45 -13.08 1.64 4.55
N GLU A 46 -13.34 1.71 5.86
CA GLU A 46 -12.90 2.84 6.68
C GLU A 46 -11.37 3.02 6.68
N SER A 47 -10.61 1.91 6.73
CA SER A 47 -9.15 1.95 6.68
C SER A 47 -8.60 2.41 5.32
N SER A 48 -9.40 2.32 4.26
CA SER A 48 -8.94 2.61 2.90
C SER A 48 -8.58 4.07 2.68
N ASP A 49 -9.18 5.01 3.43
CA ASP A 49 -8.80 6.43 3.41
C ASP A 49 -7.35 6.66 3.88
N GLU A 50 -6.99 6.07 5.02
CA GLU A 50 -5.63 6.21 5.58
C GLU A 50 -4.60 5.48 4.70
N ILE A 51 -4.91 4.25 4.27
CA ILE A 51 -4.03 3.48 3.39
C ILE A 51 -3.77 4.25 2.09
N PHE A 52 -4.82 4.78 1.46
CA PHE A 52 -4.69 5.57 0.24
C PHE A 52 -3.81 6.80 0.47
N SER A 53 -4.04 7.56 1.54
CA SER A 53 -3.25 8.76 1.85
C SER A 53 -1.77 8.43 2.04
N TYR A 54 -1.44 7.38 2.80
CA TYR A 54 -0.05 7.03 3.09
C TYR A 54 0.66 6.34 1.93
N LEU A 55 -0.03 5.49 1.17
CA LEU A 55 0.50 4.92 -0.06
C LEU A 55 0.83 6.02 -1.08
N SER A 56 -0.10 6.97 -1.28
CA SER A 56 0.07 8.10 -2.20
C SER A 56 1.19 9.04 -1.77
N LYS A 57 1.44 9.21 -0.47
CA LYS A 57 2.58 9.99 0.04
C LYS A 57 3.93 9.32 -0.19
N GLY A 58 3.93 7.98 -0.29
CA GLY A 58 5.14 7.20 -0.53
C GLY A 58 5.56 7.22 -1.99
N ILE A 59 4.57 7.16 -2.90
CA ILE A 59 4.76 7.27 -4.36
C ILE A 59 5.27 8.67 -4.72
#